data_AF-A0A9P5MQ89-F1
#
_entry.id   AF-A0A9P5MQ89-F1
#
_cell.length_a   1.000
_cell.length_b   1.000
_cell.length_c   1.000
_cell.angle_alpha   90.00
_cell.angle_beta   90.00
_cell.angle_gamma   90.00
#
_symmetry.space_group_name_H-M   'P 1'
#
loop_
_entity.id
_entity.type
_entity.pdbx_description
1 polymer ?
#
loop_
_entity_poly.entity_id
_entity_poly.type
_entity_poly.pdbx_seq_one_letter_code
_entity_poly.pdbx_strand_id
1 'polypeptide(L)'
;MSGLSLGNRERDLSKARTTPSPPPHLSEQESKYYYAGLYSRPVLIARTGTTPWEAPTGLEAYTRPKVLRIVGNHEIKDVWEDDLALKVHAILEQKGVDWTSTDVVRIGYADEPSGNVVLWIGAKPDSVSYPVAIDAVFACRGLLLDHGIVDVDVEMRESEVTRYAGPPLLRPAFNTDPKVDVCMPFTDALSIPICAELTPWAEGTSGFFLEEEGGDGKRLLLVTVRHVVFPQSENEPFERKSAASQKRHNVLVLSETSFQQHLVSVDDNIDAQNILIGYQSRRLEQIEGEDDLAEAEREDARNELKKAEKKVEGLTTFRKELSKHWSTDESRILGHVIFSPPIILSAGPDEYTQDVAVIEIDPSKIDPGSFRGNVIDLGSKYAPQVLTTMMHPNPKNPRSFVFPGNRLLSLRGTIPDNEMRKPTMYDRNDERCIMVIKSGRSTGVTVGRASNIFSYTRIASGNITGVSKEWAILPFDNKSGPFSGKGDSGAAVVDGRGRIGGLLTGGAGPTETPDITYVTPISFVMNIIRSNKSLANSYPKAGPPD
;
A
#
# COMPACT_ATOMS: atom_id res chain seq x y z
N MET A 1 -57.96 -1.86 31.81
CA MET A 1 -56.85 -2.67 32.37
C MET A 1 -55.50 -2.00 32.08
N SER A 2 -55.25 -0.80 32.61
CA SER A 2 -54.02 -0.02 32.35
C SER A 2 -53.15 0.21 33.61
N GLY A 3 -53.53 -0.35 34.76
CA GLY A 3 -52.81 -0.16 36.03
C GLY A 3 -51.70 -1.18 36.33
N LEU A 4 -51.54 -2.25 35.54
CA LEU A 4 -50.58 -3.33 35.81
C LEU A 4 -49.20 -3.14 35.16
N SER A 5 -49.06 -2.28 34.15
CA SER A 5 -47.80 -2.06 33.40
C SER A 5 -46.86 -1.07 34.09
N LEU A 6 -47.38 0.04 34.61
CA LEU A 6 -46.59 1.05 35.35
C LEU A 6 -45.99 0.49 36.64
N GLY A 7 -46.75 -0.29 37.40
CA GLY A 7 -46.29 -0.89 38.66
C GLY A 7 -45.26 -2.02 38.48
N ASN A 8 -45.11 -2.59 37.28
CA ASN A 8 -44.00 -3.50 36.98
C ASN A 8 -42.74 -2.73 36.59
N ARG A 9 -42.86 -1.66 35.80
CA ARG A 9 -41.72 -0.81 35.42
C ARG A 9 -41.10 -0.09 36.62
N GLU A 10 -41.91 0.44 37.55
CA GLU A 10 -41.40 1.02 38.80
C GLU A 10 -40.77 -0.03 39.72
N ARG A 11 -41.29 -1.27 39.74
CA ARG A 11 -40.68 -2.38 40.49
C ARG A 11 -39.35 -2.83 39.90
N ASP A 12 -39.23 -2.90 38.57
CA ASP A 12 -37.99 -3.27 37.88
C ASP A 12 -36.93 -2.16 38.02
N LEU A 13 -37.33 -0.88 37.96
CA LEU A 13 -36.45 0.26 38.31
C LEU A 13 -36.00 0.20 39.77
N SER A 14 -36.88 -0.17 40.71
CA SER A 14 -36.53 -0.30 42.13
C SER A 14 -35.59 -1.48 42.42
N LYS A 15 -35.71 -2.59 41.67
CA LYS A 15 -34.80 -3.74 41.73
C LYS A 15 -33.46 -3.48 41.03
N ALA A 16 -33.45 -2.67 39.97
CA ALA A 16 -32.21 -2.29 39.29
C ALA A 16 -31.39 -1.25 40.07
N ARG A 17 -32.06 -0.45 40.93
CA ARG A 17 -31.44 0.57 41.79
C ARG A 17 -30.85 0.05 43.10
N THR A 18 -31.06 -1.21 43.48
CA THR A 18 -30.29 -1.81 44.57
C THR A 18 -28.86 -2.02 44.08
N THR A 19 -27.90 -1.25 44.60
CA THR A 19 -26.47 -1.38 44.31
C THR A 19 -26.02 -2.83 44.51
N PRO A 20 -25.72 -3.59 43.44
CA PRO A 20 -25.04 -4.85 43.59
C PRO A 20 -23.65 -4.55 44.15
N SER A 21 -23.16 -5.36 45.09
CA SER A 21 -21.74 -5.34 45.43
C SER A 21 -20.91 -5.41 44.14
N PRO A 22 -19.80 -4.68 44.01
CA PRO A 22 -18.93 -4.79 42.84
C PRO A 22 -18.63 -6.28 42.59
N PRO A 23 -18.68 -6.76 41.34
CA PRO A 23 -18.24 -8.11 41.04
C PRO A 23 -16.83 -8.32 41.59
N PRO A 24 -16.49 -9.54 42.05
CA PRO A 24 -15.14 -9.83 42.51
C PRO A 24 -14.11 -9.38 41.46
N HIS A 25 -12.91 -9.01 41.93
CA HIS A 25 -11.80 -8.66 41.05
C HIS A 25 -11.72 -9.69 39.91
N LEU A 26 -11.76 -9.22 38.66
CA LEU A 26 -11.73 -10.10 37.50
C LEU A 26 -10.50 -11.02 37.62
N SER A 27 -10.72 -12.32 37.42
CA SER A 27 -9.58 -13.25 37.34
C SER A 27 -8.80 -12.98 36.06
N GLU A 28 -7.49 -13.27 36.05
CA GLU A 28 -6.66 -13.13 34.85
C GLU A 28 -7.22 -13.97 33.68
N GLN A 29 -7.75 -15.16 33.99
CA GLN A 29 -8.38 -16.03 33.01
C GLN A 29 -9.66 -15.41 32.44
N GLU A 30 -10.53 -14.86 33.28
CA GLU A 30 -11.73 -14.18 32.82
C GLU A 30 -11.35 -12.99 31.93
N SER A 31 -10.44 -12.12 32.38
CA SER A 31 -10.01 -10.95 31.60
C SER A 31 -9.54 -11.31 30.19
N LYS A 32 -8.74 -12.38 30.07
CA LYS A 32 -8.16 -12.84 28.79
C LYS A 32 -9.14 -13.61 27.90
N TYR A 33 -10.09 -14.34 28.48
CA TYR A 33 -10.93 -15.29 27.75
C TYR A 33 -12.42 -14.91 27.71
N TYR A 34 -12.83 -13.81 28.34
CA TYR A 34 -14.22 -13.37 28.37
C TYR A 34 -14.83 -13.19 26.97
N TYR A 35 -14.04 -12.66 26.02
CA TYR A 35 -14.44 -12.42 24.62
C TYR A 35 -13.94 -13.49 23.65
N ALA A 36 -13.61 -14.68 24.14
CA ALA A 36 -13.23 -15.81 23.26
C ALA A 36 -14.31 -16.02 22.18
N GLY A 37 -13.91 -16.13 20.92
CA GLY A 37 -14.80 -16.19 19.76
C GLY A 37 -14.83 -14.91 18.90
N LEU A 38 -14.52 -13.75 19.49
CA LEU A 38 -14.35 -12.51 18.72
C LEU A 38 -12.98 -12.48 18.02
N TYR A 39 -12.93 -11.91 16.80
CA TYR A 39 -11.74 -11.93 15.95
C TYR A 39 -10.51 -11.27 16.60
N SER A 40 -10.67 -10.10 17.22
CA SER A 40 -9.58 -9.37 17.87
C SER A 40 -9.23 -9.91 19.26
N ARG A 41 -10.04 -10.82 19.83
CA ARG A 41 -9.90 -11.36 21.19
C ARG A 41 -9.54 -10.29 22.23
N PRO A 42 -10.36 -9.24 22.38
CA PRO A 42 -10.03 -8.12 23.25
C PRO A 42 -9.96 -8.56 24.72
N VAL A 43 -9.15 -7.85 25.50
CA VAL A 43 -9.04 -8.07 26.96
C VAL A 43 -10.19 -7.34 27.66
N LEU A 44 -10.90 -8.03 28.55
CA LEU A 44 -11.92 -7.43 29.40
C LEU A 44 -11.26 -6.68 30.58
N ILE A 45 -11.61 -5.41 30.75
CA ILE A 45 -11.11 -4.54 31.81
C ILE A 45 -12.11 -4.44 32.96
N ALA A 46 -13.40 -4.22 32.66
CA ALA A 46 -14.46 -4.11 33.67
C ALA A 46 -15.82 -4.45 33.07
N ARG A 47 -16.76 -4.94 33.88
CA ARG A 47 -18.15 -5.23 33.46
C ARG A 47 -19.13 -5.02 34.61
N THR A 48 -20.37 -4.69 34.26
CA THR A 48 -21.48 -4.58 35.22
C THR A 48 -22.38 -5.81 35.25
N GLY A 49 -22.33 -6.66 34.22
CA GLY A 49 -23.13 -7.89 34.17
C GLY A 49 -22.80 -8.80 35.35
N THR A 50 -23.82 -9.44 35.92
CA THR A 50 -23.68 -10.28 37.14
C THR A 50 -23.57 -11.77 36.85
N THR A 51 -23.78 -12.19 35.59
CA THR A 51 -23.59 -13.57 35.17
C THR A 51 -22.13 -14.00 35.39
N PRO A 52 -21.85 -15.07 36.15
CA PRO A 52 -20.50 -15.58 36.32
C PRO A 52 -19.88 -16.01 34.99
N TRP A 53 -18.59 -15.73 34.81
CA TRP A 53 -17.82 -16.34 33.73
C TRP A 53 -17.36 -17.73 34.18
N GLU A 54 -17.61 -18.74 33.37
CA GLU A 54 -17.24 -20.13 33.67
C GLU A 54 -16.01 -20.52 32.84
N ALA A 55 -14.93 -20.86 33.54
CA ALA A 55 -13.73 -21.39 32.90
C ALA A 55 -14.02 -22.79 32.30
N PRO A 56 -13.48 -23.13 31.13
CA PRO A 56 -13.61 -24.49 30.59
C PRO A 56 -12.98 -25.51 31.55
N THR A 57 -13.73 -26.53 31.96
CA THR A 57 -13.25 -27.61 32.85
C THR A 57 -13.16 -28.94 32.10
N GLY A 58 -11.97 -29.53 32.04
CA GLY A 58 -11.72 -30.87 31.45
C GLY A 58 -10.56 -30.88 30.44
N LEU A 59 -10.09 -32.09 30.08
CA LEU A 59 -8.97 -32.29 29.14
C LEU A 59 -9.31 -31.88 27.68
N GLU A 60 -10.60 -31.72 27.35
CA GLU A 60 -11.10 -31.39 26.00
C GLU A 60 -12.03 -30.15 26.00
N ALA A 61 -12.00 -29.32 27.06
CA ALA A 61 -12.94 -28.21 27.21
C ALA A 61 -12.45 -26.94 26.49
N TYR A 62 -13.22 -26.48 25.49
CA TYR A 62 -12.98 -25.23 24.77
C TYR A 62 -13.80 -24.07 25.36
N THR A 63 -13.29 -22.84 25.27
CA THR A 63 -14.05 -21.63 25.57
C THR A 63 -15.24 -21.49 24.62
N ARG A 64 -16.45 -21.30 25.16
CA ARG A 64 -17.65 -21.06 24.34
C ARG A 64 -17.47 -19.77 23.52
N PRO A 65 -17.59 -19.81 22.18
CA PRO A 65 -17.34 -18.65 21.35
C PRO A 65 -18.47 -17.62 21.48
N LYS A 66 -18.14 -16.40 21.86
CA LYS A 66 -19.00 -15.23 21.77
C LYS A 66 -19.06 -14.69 20.34
N VAL A 67 -20.18 -14.08 20.00
CA VAL A 67 -20.41 -13.38 18.73
C VAL A 67 -21.05 -12.03 18.98
N LEU A 68 -20.76 -11.08 18.08
CA LEU A 68 -21.42 -9.77 18.04
C LEU A 68 -22.64 -9.83 17.13
N ARG A 69 -23.74 -9.23 17.58
CA ARG A 69 -24.99 -9.11 16.81
C ARG A 69 -25.51 -7.67 16.86
N ILE A 70 -26.30 -7.28 15.87
CA ILE A 70 -26.99 -6.00 15.86
C ILE A 70 -28.04 -5.93 16.99
N VAL A 71 -28.26 -4.74 17.54
CA VAL A 71 -29.22 -4.53 18.65
C VAL A 71 -30.67 -4.72 18.20
N GLY A 72 -31.02 -4.24 17.00
CA GLY A 72 -32.39 -4.26 16.49
C GLY A 72 -33.28 -3.20 17.14
N ASN A 73 -34.56 -3.54 17.37
CA ASN A 73 -35.50 -2.66 18.07
C ASN A 73 -35.22 -2.67 19.57
N HIS A 74 -34.86 -1.52 20.14
CA HIS A 74 -34.54 -1.35 21.57
C HIS A 74 -34.70 0.11 21.99
N GLU A 75 -35.18 0.37 23.22
CA GLU A 75 -35.49 1.73 23.72
C GLU A 75 -34.25 2.65 23.72
N ILE A 76 -33.06 2.11 23.94
CA ILE A 76 -31.79 2.88 23.89
C ILE A 76 -31.60 3.65 22.57
N LYS A 77 -32.12 3.13 21.45
CA LYS A 77 -31.97 3.76 20.14
C LYS A 77 -32.56 5.17 20.10
N ASP A 78 -33.66 5.38 20.82
CA ASP A 78 -34.41 6.64 20.79
C ASP A 78 -33.74 7.75 21.61
N VAL A 79 -32.76 7.41 22.45
CA VAL A 79 -32.07 8.36 23.34
C VAL A 79 -30.56 8.42 23.13
N TRP A 80 -29.98 7.43 22.42
CA TRP A 80 -28.53 7.27 22.28
C TRP A 80 -27.88 8.48 21.62
N GLU A 81 -28.28 8.82 20.40
CA GLU A 81 -27.66 9.91 19.62
C GLU A 81 -28.07 11.31 20.10
N ASP A 82 -29.26 11.45 20.69
CA ASP A 82 -29.80 12.75 21.08
C ASP A 82 -29.07 13.36 22.29
N ASP A 83 -28.72 12.54 23.29
CA ASP A 83 -28.18 13.05 24.56
C ASP A 83 -27.36 12.01 25.35
N LEU A 84 -27.79 10.75 25.36
CA LEU A 84 -27.22 9.73 26.23
C LEU A 84 -25.74 9.43 25.92
N ALA A 85 -25.35 9.35 24.63
CA ALA A 85 -23.97 9.09 24.24
C ALA A 85 -23.01 10.19 24.73
N LEU A 86 -23.40 11.46 24.58
CA LEU A 86 -22.57 12.60 25.01
C LEU A 86 -22.40 12.62 26.54
N LYS A 87 -23.44 12.26 27.29
CA LYS A 87 -23.35 12.12 28.75
C LYS A 87 -22.46 10.95 29.17
N VAL A 88 -22.48 9.82 28.44
CA VAL A 88 -21.53 8.72 28.64
C VAL A 88 -20.09 9.22 28.42
N HIS A 89 -19.83 9.95 27.33
CA HIS A 89 -18.50 10.50 27.03
C HIS A 89 -18.02 11.44 28.13
N ALA A 90 -18.89 12.33 28.62
CA ALA A 90 -18.57 13.23 29.73
C ALA A 90 -18.21 12.48 31.02
N ILE A 91 -18.88 11.37 31.32
CA ILE A 91 -18.52 10.50 32.46
C ILE A 91 -17.13 9.90 32.25
N LEU A 92 -16.84 9.37 31.05
CA LEU A 92 -15.54 8.75 30.75
C LEU A 92 -14.39 9.78 30.86
N GLU A 93 -14.59 10.98 30.35
CA GLU A 93 -13.64 12.10 30.47
C GLU A 93 -13.44 12.52 31.93
N GLN A 94 -14.52 12.69 32.69
CA GLN A 94 -14.46 13.06 34.11
C GLN A 94 -13.70 12.02 34.95
N LYS A 95 -13.85 10.73 34.61
CA LYS A 95 -13.18 9.61 35.28
C LYS A 95 -11.74 9.41 34.79
N GLY A 96 -11.28 10.18 33.80
CA GLY A 96 -9.92 10.08 33.26
C GLY A 96 -9.67 8.82 32.44
N VAL A 97 -10.69 8.28 31.78
CA VAL A 97 -10.56 7.11 30.90
C VAL A 97 -10.13 7.59 29.50
N ASP A 98 -8.99 7.09 29.01
CA ASP A 98 -8.55 7.29 27.61
C ASP A 98 -9.33 6.36 26.68
N TRP A 99 -10.62 6.70 26.47
CA TRP A 99 -11.57 5.91 25.70
C TRP A 99 -11.39 6.13 24.20
N THR A 100 -11.56 5.07 23.41
CA THR A 100 -11.35 5.06 21.95
C THR A 100 -12.63 4.81 21.16
N SER A 101 -13.62 4.13 21.76
CA SER A 101 -14.90 3.78 21.13
C SER A 101 -16.01 3.56 22.16
N THR A 102 -17.26 3.84 21.79
CA THR A 102 -18.46 3.48 22.55
C THR A 102 -19.48 2.84 21.61
N ASP A 103 -19.64 1.53 21.69
CA ASP A 103 -20.51 0.76 20.81
C ASP A 103 -21.73 0.26 21.58
N VAL A 104 -22.92 0.23 20.95
CA VAL A 104 -24.09 -0.46 21.51
C VAL A 104 -24.34 -1.71 20.67
N VAL A 105 -24.08 -2.88 21.24
CA VAL A 105 -24.08 -4.16 20.53
C VAL A 105 -24.80 -5.24 21.31
N ARG A 106 -25.20 -6.32 20.64
CA ARG A 106 -25.57 -7.56 21.33
C ARG A 106 -24.38 -8.48 21.44
N ILE A 107 -24.06 -8.91 22.66
CA ILE A 107 -23.02 -9.89 22.94
C ILE A 107 -23.69 -11.13 23.51
N GLY A 108 -23.46 -12.28 22.88
CA GLY A 108 -23.96 -13.57 23.34
C GLY A 108 -23.10 -14.71 22.81
N TYR A 109 -23.43 -15.95 23.16
CA TYR A 109 -22.73 -17.11 22.64
C TYR A 109 -23.24 -17.50 21.24
N ALA A 110 -22.37 -18.12 20.44
CA ALA A 110 -22.67 -18.50 19.06
C ALA A 110 -23.82 -19.52 18.96
N ASP A 111 -23.95 -20.39 19.98
CA ASP A 111 -24.97 -21.43 20.12
C ASP A 111 -26.29 -20.90 20.70
N GLU A 112 -26.34 -19.64 21.15
CA GLU A 112 -27.53 -19.02 21.71
C GLU A 112 -28.21 -18.08 20.69
N PRO A 113 -29.55 -18.11 20.57
CA PRO A 113 -30.28 -17.29 19.60
C PRO A 113 -30.32 -15.80 19.96
N SER A 114 -30.04 -15.46 21.21
CA SER A 114 -30.07 -14.08 21.73
C SER A 114 -28.75 -13.72 22.40
N GLY A 115 -28.51 -12.42 22.55
CA GLY A 115 -27.41 -11.86 23.32
C GLY A 115 -27.88 -10.65 24.11
N ASN A 116 -27.19 -10.36 25.21
CA ASN A 116 -27.45 -9.19 26.04
C ASN A 116 -27.09 -7.92 25.26
N VAL A 117 -27.87 -6.86 25.43
CA VAL A 117 -27.49 -5.55 24.92
C VAL A 117 -26.41 -4.99 25.84
N VAL A 118 -25.30 -4.58 25.25
CA VAL A 118 -24.11 -4.12 25.97
C VAL A 118 -23.70 -2.76 25.40
N LEU A 119 -23.55 -1.77 26.28
CA LEU A 119 -22.72 -0.60 26.03
C LEU A 119 -21.26 -1.02 26.18
N TRP A 120 -20.58 -1.17 25.05
CA TRP A 120 -19.27 -1.76 24.94
C TRP A 120 -18.23 -0.67 24.68
N ILE A 121 -17.52 -0.30 25.75
CA ILE A 121 -16.56 0.80 25.78
C ILE A 121 -15.16 0.27 25.45
N GLY A 122 -14.52 0.84 24.44
CA GLY A 122 -13.12 0.62 24.15
C GLY A 122 -12.25 1.63 24.89
N ALA A 123 -11.23 1.16 25.61
CA ALA A 123 -10.18 1.98 26.21
C ALA A 123 -8.84 1.60 25.59
N LYS A 124 -7.93 2.56 25.47
CA LYS A 124 -6.58 2.30 24.97
C LYS A 124 -5.90 1.21 25.81
N PRO A 125 -5.20 0.22 25.21
CA PRO A 125 -4.50 -0.81 25.97
C PRO A 125 -3.54 -0.22 27.00
N ASP A 126 -3.46 -0.85 28.18
CA ASP A 126 -2.61 -0.43 29.31
C ASP A 126 -2.86 1.01 29.85
N SER A 127 -3.94 1.69 29.45
CA SER A 127 -4.17 3.10 29.82
C SER A 127 -5.02 3.32 31.08
N VAL A 128 -5.77 2.31 31.53
CA VAL A 128 -6.75 2.44 32.61
C VAL A 128 -6.59 1.32 33.65
N SER A 129 -6.60 1.68 34.93
CA SER A 129 -6.55 0.72 36.03
C SER A 129 -7.95 0.16 36.35
N TYR A 130 -8.00 -1.07 36.87
CA TYR A 130 -9.27 -1.71 37.24
C TYR A 130 -10.18 -0.85 38.16
N PRO A 131 -9.68 -0.20 39.24
CA PRO A 131 -10.52 0.65 40.09
C PRO A 131 -11.16 1.85 39.35
N VAL A 132 -10.45 2.43 38.39
CA VAL A 132 -10.97 3.53 37.56
C VAL A 132 -11.99 2.99 36.56
N ALA A 133 -11.67 1.88 35.90
CA ALA A 133 -12.54 1.24 34.92
C ALA A 133 -13.88 0.79 35.55
N ILE A 134 -13.84 0.17 36.74
CA ILE A 134 -15.05 -0.31 37.41
C ILE A 134 -15.96 0.84 37.84
N ASP A 135 -15.40 1.92 38.40
CA ASP A 135 -16.15 3.13 38.77
C ASP A 135 -16.77 3.80 37.53
N ALA A 136 -16.04 3.85 36.41
CA ALA A 136 -16.54 4.39 35.15
C ALA A 136 -17.72 3.58 34.57
N VAL A 137 -17.61 2.24 34.48
CA VAL A 137 -18.70 1.42 33.92
C VAL A 137 -19.96 1.45 34.80
N PHE A 138 -19.83 1.52 36.13
CA PHE A 138 -20.98 1.66 37.02
C PHE A 138 -21.61 3.06 36.96
N ALA A 139 -20.82 4.12 36.81
CA ALA A 139 -21.36 5.46 36.57
C ALA A 139 -22.14 5.53 35.25
N CYS A 140 -21.61 4.92 34.17
CA CYS A 140 -22.33 4.79 32.91
C CYS A 140 -23.61 3.96 33.05
N ARG A 141 -23.60 2.88 33.85
CA ARG A 141 -24.82 2.10 34.13
C ARG A 141 -25.85 2.91 34.91
N GLY A 142 -25.44 3.69 35.90
CA GLY A 142 -26.33 4.61 36.62
C GLY A 142 -27.01 5.59 35.67
N LEU A 143 -26.26 6.16 34.73
CA LEU A 143 -26.79 7.04 33.70
C LEU A 143 -27.84 6.35 32.81
N LEU A 144 -27.61 5.10 32.40
CA LEU A 144 -28.59 4.32 31.64
C LEU A 144 -29.90 4.17 32.42
N LEU A 145 -29.81 3.84 33.72
CA LEU A 145 -30.97 3.70 34.61
C LEU A 145 -31.75 5.01 34.78
N ASP A 146 -31.05 6.15 34.83
CA ASP A 146 -31.69 7.48 34.93
C ASP A 146 -32.47 7.84 33.66
N HIS A 147 -32.10 7.26 32.51
CA HIS A 147 -32.84 7.37 31.25
C HIS A 147 -33.90 6.26 31.08
N GLY A 148 -34.15 5.47 32.13
CA GLY A 148 -35.13 4.38 32.10
C GLY A 148 -34.69 3.13 31.33
N ILE A 149 -33.43 3.06 30.91
CA ILE A 149 -32.83 1.92 30.21
C ILE A 149 -32.28 0.93 31.25
N VAL A 150 -32.98 -0.19 31.45
CA VAL A 150 -32.68 -1.15 32.52
C VAL A 150 -32.03 -2.45 32.04
N ASP A 151 -32.12 -2.74 30.74
CA ASP A 151 -31.74 -4.00 30.10
C ASP A 151 -30.45 -3.90 29.26
N VAL A 152 -29.57 -2.96 29.62
CA VAL A 152 -28.25 -2.77 29.01
C VAL A 152 -27.16 -2.90 30.06
N ASP A 153 -26.26 -3.86 29.86
CA ASP A 153 -25.03 -3.99 30.64
C ASP A 153 -23.94 -3.05 30.09
N VAL A 154 -22.98 -2.66 30.93
CA VAL A 154 -21.83 -1.86 30.53
C VAL A 154 -20.57 -2.69 30.69
N GLU A 155 -19.78 -2.77 29.63
CA GLU A 155 -18.51 -3.51 29.59
C GLU A 155 -17.41 -2.63 29.01
N MET A 156 -16.20 -2.71 29.57
CA MET A 156 -15.02 -2.01 29.09
C MET A 156 -13.95 -3.02 28.66
N ARG A 157 -13.36 -2.79 27.48
CA ARG A 157 -12.33 -3.62 26.88
C ARG A 157 -11.12 -2.80 26.44
N GLU A 158 -10.00 -3.47 26.26
CA GLU A 158 -8.90 -2.91 25.48
C GLU A 158 -9.28 -2.84 24.00
N SER A 159 -9.16 -1.66 23.39
CA SER A 159 -9.50 -1.42 21.99
C SER A 159 -8.90 -0.11 21.49
N GLU A 160 -8.54 -0.06 20.21
CA GLU A 160 -8.11 1.15 19.51
C GLU A 160 -8.86 1.27 18.18
N VAL A 161 -9.42 2.45 17.89
CA VAL A 161 -10.09 2.70 16.61
C VAL A 161 -9.04 3.01 15.56
N THR A 162 -8.80 2.05 14.67
CA THR A 162 -7.96 2.26 13.50
C THR A 162 -8.84 2.71 12.33
N ARG A 163 -8.57 3.89 11.77
CA ARG A 163 -9.18 4.29 10.50
C ARG A 163 -8.55 3.45 9.39
N TYR A 164 -9.36 2.80 8.57
CA TYR A 164 -8.92 1.96 7.46
C TYR A 164 -8.38 2.77 6.26
N ALA A 165 -7.49 3.73 6.50
CA ALA A 165 -6.60 4.21 5.45
C ALA A 165 -5.42 3.23 5.43
N GLY A 166 -5.12 2.66 4.26
CA GLY A 166 -3.93 1.84 4.11
C GLY A 166 -2.67 2.63 4.52
N PRO A 167 -1.60 1.96 4.97
CA PRO A 167 -0.35 2.62 5.37
C PRO A 167 0.20 3.53 4.25
N PRO A 168 0.84 4.65 4.59
CA PRO A 168 1.46 5.51 3.59
C PRO A 168 2.58 4.75 2.84
N LEU A 169 2.82 5.12 1.58
CA LEU A 169 4.01 4.67 0.88
C LEU A 169 5.25 5.21 1.58
N LEU A 170 6.28 4.37 1.63
CA LEU A 170 7.57 4.68 2.21
C LEU A 170 8.33 5.68 1.31
N ARG A 171 9.29 6.39 1.90
CA ARG A 171 10.28 7.09 1.10
C ARG A 171 11.29 6.10 0.52
N PRO A 172 11.95 6.45 -0.60
CA PRO A 172 12.95 5.59 -1.19
C PRO A 172 14.09 5.45 -0.17
N ALA A 173 14.49 4.21 0.08
CA ALA A 173 15.42 3.89 1.14
C ALA A 173 16.88 4.16 0.71
N PHE A 174 17.73 4.53 1.65
CA PHE A 174 19.17 4.65 1.42
C PHE A 174 19.83 3.28 1.34
N ASN A 175 20.97 3.17 0.64
CA ASN A 175 21.72 1.90 0.49
C ASN A 175 22.07 1.19 1.82
N THR A 176 22.15 1.92 2.93
CA THR A 176 22.43 1.37 4.27
C THR A 176 21.20 0.79 4.97
N ASP A 177 20.00 1.03 4.44
CA ASP A 177 18.75 0.51 4.96
C ASP A 177 18.69 -1.01 4.74
N PRO A 178 18.35 -1.82 5.74
CA PRO A 178 18.44 -3.27 5.57
C PRO A 178 17.36 -3.87 4.65
N LYS A 179 16.25 -3.15 4.40
CA LYS A 179 15.14 -3.59 3.51
C LYS A 179 15.22 -3.00 2.10
N VAL A 180 16.32 -2.34 1.76
CA VAL A 180 16.45 -1.48 0.58
C VAL A 180 16.22 -2.17 -0.77
N ASP A 181 16.45 -3.49 -0.82
CA ASP A 181 16.31 -4.32 -2.01
C ASP A 181 14.87 -4.82 -2.22
N VAL A 182 14.04 -4.80 -1.17
CA VAL A 182 12.68 -5.34 -1.18
C VAL A 182 11.60 -4.29 -0.94
N CYS A 183 11.92 -3.12 -0.41
CA CYS A 183 10.89 -2.13 -0.09
C CYS A 183 10.34 -1.37 -1.31
N MET A 184 10.99 -1.45 -2.49
CA MET A 184 10.68 -0.63 -3.68
C MET A 184 9.20 -0.59 -4.06
N PRO A 185 8.44 -1.72 -4.10
CA PRO A 185 7.02 -1.70 -4.44
C PRO A 185 6.15 -0.84 -3.51
N PHE A 186 6.63 -0.59 -2.29
CA PHE A 186 5.95 0.16 -1.25
C PHE A 186 6.55 1.55 -1.03
N THR A 187 7.33 2.07 -2.00
CA THR A 187 7.87 3.43 -1.95
C THR A 187 7.13 4.39 -2.89
N ASP A 188 7.32 5.69 -2.69
CA ASP A 188 6.85 6.75 -3.60
C ASP A 188 7.77 6.97 -4.82
N ALA A 189 8.80 6.13 -5.02
CA ALA A 189 9.57 6.11 -6.26
C ALA A 189 8.73 5.57 -7.42
N LEU A 190 9.10 5.92 -8.65
CA LEU A 190 8.45 5.41 -9.84
C LEU A 190 8.57 3.90 -9.96
N SER A 191 7.72 3.36 -10.82
CA SER A 191 7.64 1.93 -11.11
C SER A 191 6.98 1.09 -10.03
N ILE A 192 6.10 1.72 -9.25
CA ILE A 192 5.14 1.04 -8.35
C ILE A 192 4.36 -0.01 -9.17
N PRO A 193 4.40 -1.30 -8.78
CA PRO A 193 3.55 -2.34 -9.34
C PRO A 193 2.08 -2.05 -9.04
N ILE A 194 1.23 -2.02 -10.07
CA ILE A 194 -0.18 -1.66 -9.90
C ILE A 194 -1.13 -2.60 -10.65
N CYS A 195 -2.36 -2.69 -10.16
CA CYS A 195 -3.50 -3.31 -10.85
C CYS A 195 -4.80 -2.63 -10.46
N ALA A 196 -5.84 -2.76 -11.29
CA ALA A 196 -7.18 -2.36 -10.88
C ALA A 196 -7.82 -3.38 -9.94
N GLU A 197 -8.59 -2.90 -8.97
CA GLU A 197 -9.31 -3.73 -7.99
C GLU A 197 -10.27 -4.72 -8.64
N LEU A 198 -10.89 -4.34 -9.76
CA LEU A 198 -11.84 -5.19 -10.49
C LEU A 198 -11.15 -6.21 -11.40
N THR A 199 -9.87 -6.00 -11.75
CA THR A 199 -9.11 -6.88 -12.64
C THR A 199 -7.70 -7.14 -12.09
N PRO A 200 -7.57 -7.75 -10.89
CA PRO A 200 -6.27 -7.91 -10.23
C PRO A 200 -5.30 -8.83 -10.97
N TRP A 201 -5.78 -9.63 -11.94
CA TRP A 201 -4.93 -10.45 -12.81
C TRP A 201 -4.21 -9.65 -13.91
N ALA A 202 -4.63 -8.40 -14.17
CA ALA A 202 -3.99 -7.50 -15.12
C ALA A 202 -3.10 -6.53 -14.36
N GLU A 203 -1.81 -6.86 -14.30
CA GLU A 203 -0.83 -6.06 -13.58
C GLU A 203 0.09 -5.30 -14.52
N GLY A 204 0.50 -4.13 -14.08
CA GLY A 204 1.42 -3.27 -14.79
C GLY A 204 2.30 -2.47 -13.85
N THR A 205 2.89 -1.44 -14.42
CA THR A 205 3.82 -0.54 -13.76
C THR A 205 3.27 0.88 -13.82
N SER A 206 3.41 1.63 -12.74
CA SER A 206 3.14 3.07 -12.75
C SER A 206 4.20 3.83 -13.54
N GLY A 207 3.78 4.88 -14.27
CA GLY A 207 4.63 5.63 -15.16
C GLY A 207 5.32 6.79 -14.48
N PHE A 208 4.61 7.91 -14.35
CA PHE A 208 5.14 9.13 -13.75
C PHE A 208 4.04 9.95 -13.09
N PHE A 209 4.38 10.72 -12.07
CA PHE A 209 3.48 11.62 -11.39
C PHE A 209 3.37 12.96 -12.11
N LEU A 210 2.18 13.55 -12.08
CA LEU A 210 1.90 14.90 -12.53
C LEU A 210 1.61 15.82 -11.34
N GLU A 211 1.86 17.10 -11.58
CA GLU A 211 1.40 18.20 -10.74
C GLU A 211 0.52 19.14 -11.57
N GLU A 212 -0.48 19.72 -10.92
CA GLU A 212 -1.36 20.75 -11.51
C GLU A 212 -0.79 22.14 -11.18
N GLU A 213 -0.76 23.04 -12.17
CA GLU A 213 -0.28 24.42 -12.00
C GLU A 213 -1.01 25.15 -10.83
N GLY A 214 -0.25 25.80 -9.95
CA GLY A 214 -0.75 26.43 -8.71
C GLY A 214 -0.28 25.76 -7.40
N GLY A 215 0.41 24.62 -7.48
CA GLY A 215 1.52 24.20 -6.60
C GLY A 215 1.23 23.72 -5.17
N ASP A 216 0.39 24.41 -4.39
CA ASP A 216 0.23 24.08 -2.96
C ASP A 216 -1.15 23.47 -2.66
N GLY A 217 -1.14 22.24 -2.15
CA GLY A 217 -2.34 21.55 -1.64
C GLY A 217 -3.26 20.92 -2.71
N LYS A 218 -2.82 20.82 -3.96
CA LYS A 218 -3.57 20.15 -5.05
C LYS A 218 -3.34 18.63 -5.08
N ARG A 219 -4.16 17.96 -5.88
CA ARG A 219 -4.14 16.50 -6.06
C ARG A 219 -2.81 16.06 -6.67
N LEU A 220 -2.28 14.94 -6.17
CA LEU A 220 -1.18 14.24 -6.83
C LEU A 220 -1.77 13.24 -7.83
N LEU A 221 -1.34 13.32 -9.09
CA LEU A 221 -1.83 12.45 -10.15
C LEU A 221 -0.73 11.50 -10.62
N LEU A 222 -1.09 10.30 -11.03
CA LEU A 222 -0.18 9.28 -11.54
C LEU A 222 -0.64 8.80 -12.91
N VAL A 223 0.29 8.75 -13.85
CA VAL A 223 0.04 8.27 -15.22
C VAL A 223 0.45 6.81 -15.34
N THR A 224 -0.38 6.01 -16.00
CA THR A 224 -0.06 4.66 -16.48
C THR A 224 -0.79 4.43 -17.82
N VAL A 225 -0.74 3.22 -18.35
CA VAL A 225 -1.48 2.82 -19.56
C VAL A 225 -2.88 2.32 -19.19
N ARG A 226 -3.85 2.51 -20.09
CA ARG A 226 -5.25 2.13 -19.87
C ARG A 226 -5.41 0.62 -19.72
N HIS A 227 -4.74 -0.18 -20.53
CA HIS A 227 -4.92 -1.64 -20.49
C HIS A 227 -4.44 -2.31 -19.20
N VAL A 228 -3.72 -1.58 -18.33
CA VAL A 228 -3.33 -2.05 -16.98
C VAL A 228 -4.47 -1.87 -15.98
N VAL A 229 -5.30 -0.84 -16.15
CA VAL A 229 -6.38 -0.51 -15.22
C VAL A 229 -7.78 -0.81 -15.76
N PHE A 230 -7.93 -1.05 -17.06
CA PHE A 230 -9.16 -1.54 -17.67
C PHE A 230 -8.88 -2.75 -18.55
N PRO A 231 -9.74 -3.78 -18.53
CA PRO A 231 -9.59 -4.92 -19.42
C PRO A 231 -9.71 -4.47 -20.89
N GLN A 232 -8.94 -5.07 -21.79
CA GLN A 232 -8.93 -4.72 -23.22
C GLN A 232 -10.28 -4.92 -23.92
N SER A 233 -11.14 -5.79 -23.37
CA SER A 233 -12.51 -6.00 -23.87
C SER A 233 -13.41 -4.79 -23.66
N GLU A 234 -13.08 -3.92 -22.70
CA GLU A 234 -13.83 -2.71 -22.39
C GLU A 234 -13.03 -1.51 -22.89
N ASN A 235 -13.45 -0.89 -24.00
CA ASN A 235 -12.73 0.24 -24.59
C ASN A 235 -13.47 1.59 -24.50
N GLU A 236 -14.47 1.69 -23.61
CA GLU A 236 -15.21 2.93 -23.44
C GLU A 236 -14.37 4.01 -22.74
N PRO A 237 -14.54 5.31 -23.07
CA PRO A 237 -13.93 6.40 -22.32
C PRO A 237 -14.38 6.38 -20.86
N PHE A 238 -13.43 6.60 -19.96
CA PHE A 238 -13.70 6.80 -18.55
C PHE A 238 -13.31 8.21 -18.12
N GLU A 239 -14.26 8.93 -17.53
CA GLU A 239 -14.01 10.20 -16.86
C GLU A 239 -14.86 10.24 -15.59
N ARG A 240 -14.21 10.48 -14.44
CA ARG A 240 -14.92 10.54 -13.16
C ARG A 240 -15.71 11.83 -13.11
N LYS A 241 -17.05 11.71 -13.04
CA LYS A 241 -17.92 12.87 -12.82
C LYS A 241 -17.93 13.19 -11.33
N SER A 242 -18.01 14.47 -10.97
CA SER A 242 -17.92 14.98 -9.59
C SER A 242 -19.05 14.55 -8.64
N ALA A 243 -19.92 13.61 -9.02
CA ALA A 243 -20.99 13.12 -8.16
C ALA A 243 -20.44 12.15 -7.11
N ALA A 244 -20.72 12.43 -5.84
CA ALA A 244 -20.28 11.62 -4.70
C ALA A 244 -20.76 10.14 -4.73
N SER A 245 -21.73 9.82 -5.60
CA SER A 245 -22.33 8.49 -5.74
C SER A 245 -21.67 7.58 -6.80
N GLN A 246 -20.70 8.07 -7.59
CA GLN A 246 -20.05 7.21 -8.60
C GLN A 246 -19.04 6.26 -7.94
N LYS A 247 -19.20 4.95 -8.16
CA LYS A 247 -18.26 3.92 -7.71
C LYS A 247 -16.85 4.26 -8.22
N ARG A 248 -15.87 4.31 -7.30
CA ARG A 248 -14.47 4.57 -7.64
C ARG A 248 -13.90 3.36 -8.38
N HIS A 249 -13.10 3.61 -9.41
CA HIS A 249 -12.29 2.58 -10.05
C HIS A 249 -10.93 2.55 -9.37
N ASN A 250 -10.83 1.80 -8.28
CA ASN A 250 -9.65 1.80 -7.41
C ASN A 250 -8.48 1.10 -8.09
N VAL A 251 -7.28 1.59 -7.80
CA VAL A 251 -6.01 1.01 -8.22
C VAL A 251 -5.22 0.62 -6.98
N LEU A 252 -4.70 -0.60 -6.98
CA LEU A 252 -3.98 -1.22 -5.87
C LEU A 252 -2.47 -1.17 -6.13
N VAL A 253 -1.67 -1.08 -5.08
CA VAL A 253 -0.26 -1.44 -5.07
C VAL A 253 -0.18 -2.96 -4.93
N LEU A 254 0.29 -3.65 -5.98
CA LEU A 254 0.30 -5.12 -6.09
C LEU A 254 -1.10 -5.76 -6.02
N SER A 255 -1.34 -6.79 -6.84
CA SER A 255 -2.45 -7.72 -6.60
C SER A 255 -2.17 -8.58 -5.35
N GLU A 256 -3.20 -9.25 -4.83
CA GLU A 256 -3.03 -10.24 -3.75
C GLU A 256 -1.99 -11.31 -4.11
N THR A 257 -2.03 -11.84 -5.35
CA THR A 257 -1.05 -12.84 -5.81
C THR A 257 0.37 -12.29 -5.79
N SER A 258 0.58 -11.08 -6.31
CA SER A 258 1.89 -10.42 -6.29
C SER A 258 2.36 -10.06 -4.90
N PHE A 259 1.45 -9.67 -4.03
CA PHE A 259 1.74 -9.37 -2.64
C PHE A 259 2.25 -10.61 -1.92
N GLN A 260 1.58 -11.76 -2.07
CA GLN A 260 2.04 -13.03 -1.49
C GLN A 260 3.40 -13.47 -2.06
N GLN A 261 3.60 -13.35 -3.39
CA GLN A 261 4.90 -13.62 -4.00
C GLN A 261 6.00 -12.70 -3.47
N HIS A 262 5.68 -11.43 -3.22
CA HIS A 262 6.61 -10.49 -2.63
C HIS A 262 6.97 -10.87 -1.18
N LEU A 263 6.01 -11.31 -0.37
CA LEU A 263 6.26 -11.81 0.97
C LEU A 263 7.23 -13.01 0.96
N VAL A 264 7.04 -13.95 0.03
CA VAL A 264 7.98 -15.07 -0.18
C VAL A 264 9.37 -14.56 -0.57
N SER A 265 9.46 -13.57 -1.47
CA SER A 265 10.76 -12.98 -1.83
C SER A 265 11.47 -12.32 -0.64
N VAL A 266 10.73 -11.70 0.29
CA VAL A 266 11.29 -11.17 1.53
C VAL A 266 11.81 -12.30 2.43
N ASP A 267 11.05 -13.40 2.56
CA ASP A 267 11.45 -14.58 3.34
C ASP A 267 12.72 -15.23 2.73
N ASP A 268 12.79 -15.38 1.40
CA ASP A 268 13.98 -15.87 0.70
C ASP A 268 15.21 -14.99 0.95
N ASN A 269 15.04 -13.66 1.03
CA ASN A 269 16.11 -12.74 1.36
C ASN A 269 16.58 -12.91 2.81
N ILE A 270 15.67 -13.14 3.76
CA ILE A 270 16.01 -13.44 5.16
C ILE A 270 16.84 -14.73 5.23
N ASP A 271 16.40 -15.78 4.55
CA ASP A 271 17.10 -17.07 4.52
C ASP A 271 18.49 -16.96 3.88
N ALA A 272 18.62 -16.20 2.79
CA ALA A 272 19.92 -15.94 2.18
C ALA A 272 20.89 -15.23 3.14
N GLN A 273 20.41 -14.28 3.94
CA GLN A 273 21.24 -13.62 4.95
C GLN A 273 21.58 -14.56 6.12
N ASN A 274 20.68 -15.45 6.55
CA ASN A 274 20.96 -16.46 7.56
C ASN A 274 22.05 -17.45 7.09
N ILE A 275 22.04 -17.86 5.82
CA ILE A 275 23.10 -18.67 5.22
C ILE A 275 24.44 -17.93 5.28
N LEU A 276 24.44 -16.63 4.93
CA LEU A 276 25.63 -15.79 5.00
C LEU A 276 26.17 -15.68 6.44
N ILE A 277 25.30 -15.45 7.43
CA ILE A 277 25.66 -15.45 8.87
C ILE A 277 26.38 -16.75 9.23
N GLY A 278 25.79 -17.90 8.90
CA GLY A 278 26.41 -19.19 9.19
C GLY A 278 27.76 -19.40 8.50
N TYR A 279 27.92 -18.88 7.28
CA TYR A 279 29.21 -18.91 6.58
C TYR A 279 30.26 -18.02 7.25
N GLN A 280 29.90 -16.79 7.63
CA GLN A 280 30.82 -15.86 8.30
C GLN A 280 31.24 -16.36 9.69
N SER A 281 30.32 -16.97 10.45
CA SER A 281 30.67 -17.59 11.74
C SER A 281 31.70 -18.72 11.58
N ARG A 282 31.54 -19.58 10.56
CA ARG A 282 32.55 -20.62 10.25
C ARG A 282 33.89 -20.04 9.82
N ARG A 283 33.92 -18.92 9.06
CA ARG A 283 35.17 -18.20 8.76
C ARG A 283 35.89 -17.78 10.05
N LEU A 284 35.15 -17.27 11.03
CA LEU A 284 35.72 -16.86 12.32
C LEU A 284 36.24 -18.04 13.14
N GLU A 285 35.49 -19.14 13.21
CA GLU A 285 35.90 -20.37 13.92
C GLU A 285 37.18 -20.98 13.34
N GLN A 286 37.34 -21.01 12.02
CA GLN A 286 38.50 -21.61 11.34
C GLN A 286 39.81 -20.83 11.55
N ILE A 287 39.72 -19.58 12.00
CA ILE A 287 40.83 -18.65 12.11
C ILE A 287 41.16 -18.37 13.59
N GLU A 288 40.48 -19.05 14.51
CA GLU A 288 40.72 -18.98 15.94
C GLU A 288 42.12 -19.55 16.26
N GLY A 289 43.02 -18.70 16.76
CA GLY A 289 44.40 -19.08 17.14
C GLY A 289 45.50 -18.81 16.11
N GLU A 290 45.17 -18.23 14.94
CA GLU A 290 46.16 -17.86 13.90
C GLU A 290 46.78 -16.45 14.10
N ASP A 291 48.00 -16.22 13.62
CA ASP A 291 48.81 -14.98 13.81
C ASP A 291 48.37 -13.78 12.92
N ASP A 292 49.09 -12.66 12.91
CA ASP A 292 48.73 -11.33 12.35
C ASP A 292 48.05 -11.27 10.96
N LEU A 293 48.31 -12.19 10.03
CA LEU A 293 47.60 -12.26 8.74
C LEU A 293 46.11 -12.65 8.89
N ALA A 294 45.74 -13.21 10.04
CA ALA A 294 44.38 -13.57 10.42
C ALA A 294 43.52 -12.38 10.89
N GLU A 295 44.12 -11.26 11.32
CA GLU A 295 43.35 -10.18 11.94
C GLU A 295 42.50 -9.40 10.93
N ALA A 296 43.04 -9.13 9.74
CA ALA A 296 42.28 -8.48 8.66
C ALA A 296 41.10 -9.35 8.20
N GLU A 297 41.29 -10.68 8.14
CA GLU A 297 40.26 -11.64 7.76
C GLU A 297 39.18 -11.78 8.86
N ARG A 298 39.57 -11.75 10.14
CA ARG A 298 38.62 -11.69 11.27
C ARG A 298 37.78 -10.42 11.23
N GLU A 299 38.41 -9.28 10.99
CA GLU A 299 37.73 -7.98 10.93
C GLU A 299 36.75 -7.94 9.74
N ASP A 300 37.14 -8.45 8.57
CA ASP A 300 36.23 -8.60 7.42
C ASP A 300 35.03 -9.50 7.75
N ALA A 301 35.27 -10.71 8.27
CA ALA A 301 34.20 -11.64 8.61
C ALA A 301 33.27 -11.09 9.70
N ARG A 302 33.78 -10.40 10.73
CA ARG A 302 32.96 -9.71 11.76
C ARG A 302 32.10 -8.60 11.16
N ASN A 303 32.66 -7.82 10.25
CA ASN A 303 31.93 -6.73 9.60
C ASN A 303 30.80 -7.26 8.69
N GLU A 304 31.06 -8.31 7.92
CA GLU A 304 30.04 -8.96 7.09
C GLU A 304 28.97 -9.66 7.94
N LEU A 305 29.35 -10.33 9.04
CA LEU A 305 28.42 -10.93 10.00
C LEU A 305 27.46 -9.88 10.56
N LYS A 306 28.00 -8.76 11.07
CA LYS A 306 27.20 -7.65 11.63
C LYS A 306 26.24 -7.04 10.60
N LYS A 307 26.68 -6.90 9.34
CA LYS A 307 25.82 -6.41 8.25
C LYS A 307 24.68 -7.39 7.96
N ALA A 308 24.97 -8.68 7.90
CA ALA A 308 23.98 -9.71 7.63
C ALA A 308 22.95 -9.83 8.77
N GLU A 309 23.38 -9.80 10.03
CA GLU A 309 22.50 -9.78 11.21
C GLU A 309 21.55 -8.57 11.18
N LYS A 310 22.08 -7.38 10.90
CA LYS A 310 21.26 -6.16 10.75
C LYS A 310 20.26 -6.27 9.59
N LYS A 311 20.64 -6.94 8.50
CA LYS A 311 19.73 -7.26 7.39
C LYS A 311 18.61 -8.20 7.81
N VAL A 312 18.93 -9.31 8.50
CA VAL A 312 17.91 -10.24 9.01
C VAL A 312 16.93 -9.53 9.94
N GLU A 313 17.42 -8.72 10.89
CA GLU A 313 16.56 -7.95 11.81
C GLU A 313 15.63 -6.98 11.05
N GLY A 314 16.19 -6.19 10.14
CA GLY A 314 15.42 -5.21 9.37
C GLY A 314 14.42 -5.84 8.42
N LEU A 315 14.78 -6.92 7.73
CA LEU A 315 13.89 -7.67 6.84
C LEU A 315 12.78 -8.38 7.62
N THR A 316 13.10 -8.99 8.77
CA THR A 316 12.10 -9.65 9.64
C THR A 316 11.08 -8.63 10.17
N THR A 317 11.54 -7.45 10.59
CA THR A 317 10.67 -6.35 10.99
C THR A 317 9.80 -5.90 9.81
N PHE A 318 10.41 -5.66 8.65
CA PHE A 318 9.66 -5.24 7.45
C PHE A 318 8.62 -6.28 7.01
N ARG A 319 8.95 -7.57 7.06
CA ARG A 319 8.03 -8.68 6.77
C ARG A 319 6.80 -8.66 7.67
N LYS A 320 6.97 -8.42 8.97
CA LYS A 320 5.87 -8.27 9.94
C LYS A 320 5.02 -7.04 9.63
N GLU A 321 5.64 -5.91 9.32
CA GLU A 321 4.94 -4.68 8.93
C GLU A 321 4.09 -4.89 7.67
N LEU A 322 4.62 -5.56 6.64
CA LEU A 322 3.86 -5.90 5.44
C LEU A 322 2.63 -6.77 5.77
N SER A 323 2.80 -7.84 6.55
CA SER A 323 1.68 -8.70 6.94
C SER A 323 0.63 -8.00 7.79
N LYS A 324 1.06 -7.07 8.65
CA LYS A 324 0.16 -6.36 9.56
C LYS A 324 -0.60 -5.23 8.86
N HIS A 325 0.06 -4.50 7.97
CA HIS A 325 -0.45 -3.23 7.44
C HIS A 325 -0.79 -3.25 5.95
N TRP A 326 -0.29 -4.21 5.17
CA TRP A 326 -0.48 -4.26 3.71
C TRP A 326 -1.20 -5.53 3.22
N SER A 327 -1.78 -6.32 4.13
CA SER A 327 -2.32 -7.65 3.82
C SER A 327 -3.70 -7.65 3.15
N THR A 328 -4.49 -6.59 3.26
CA THR A 328 -5.81 -6.51 2.61
C THR A 328 -5.78 -5.64 1.35
N ASP A 329 -6.71 -5.87 0.43
CA ASP A 329 -6.85 -5.04 -0.78
C ASP A 329 -7.09 -3.57 -0.42
N GLU A 330 -7.94 -3.28 0.56
CA GLU A 330 -8.25 -1.91 1.00
C GLU A 330 -6.98 -1.21 1.51
N SER A 331 -6.13 -1.95 2.22
CA SER A 331 -4.86 -1.43 2.71
C SER A 331 -3.86 -1.15 1.58
N ARG A 332 -4.06 -1.73 0.39
CA ARG A 332 -3.21 -1.56 -0.80
C ARG A 332 -3.77 -0.55 -1.80
N ILE A 333 -4.95 0.01 -1.60
CA ILE A 333 -5.52 1.03 -2.50
C ILE A 333 -4.56 2.24 -2.58
N LEU A 334 -3.98 2.45 -3.75
CA LEU A 334 -3.09 3.57 -4.07
C LEU A 334 -3.87 4.87 -4.35
N GLY A 335 -5.03 4.71 -4.97
CA GLY A 335 -5.83 5.80 -5.51
C GLY A 335 -6.93 5.26 -6.42
N HIS A 336 -7.44 6.12 -7.30
CA HIS A 336 -8.50 5.74 -8.23
C HIS A 336 -8.36 6.45 -9.58
N VAL A 337 -8.82 5.81 -10.65
CA VAL A 337 -8.79 6.41 -11.99
C VAL A 337 -9.73 7.63 -12.02
N ILE A 338 -9.26 8.71 -12.65
CA ILE A 338 -10.07 9.92 -12.91
C ILE A 338 -10.29 10.19 -14.40
N PHE A 339 -9.37 9.74 -15.25
CA PHE A 339 -9.42 9.96 -16.69
C PHE A 339 -8.71 8.83 -17.43
N SER A 340 -9.36 8.28 -18.45
CA SER A 340 -8.81 7.24 -19.33
C SER A 340 -9.59 7.24 -20.65
N PRO A 341 -9.09 7.88 -21.72
CA PRO A 341 -9.77 7.86 -23.01
C PRO A 341 -9.70 6.46 -23.64
N PRO A 342 -10.55 6.14 -24.65
CA PRO A 342 -10.48 4.85 -25.34
C PRO A 342 -9.09 4.60 -25.91
N ILE A 343 -8.70 3.33 -26.00
CA ILE A 343 -7.55 2.92 -26.80
C ILE A 343 -7.86 3.20 -28.26
N ILE A 344 -7.03 4.02 -28.91
CA ILE A 344 -7.13 4.35 -30.33
C ILE A 344 -5.78 4.07 -30.98
N LEU A 345 -5.79 3.27 -32.04
CA LEU A 345 -4.63 3.03 -32.90
C LEU A 345 -4.56 4.14 -33.95
N SER A 346 -3.35 4.56 -34.33
CA SER A 346 -3.17 5.65 -35.31
C SER A 346 -3.88 6.94 -34.89
N ALA A 347 -3.77 7.32 -33.62
CA ALA A 347 -4.51 8.43 -33.05
C ALA A 347 -3.92 9.79 -33.45
N GLY A 348 -4.79 10.67 -33.96
CA GLY A 348 -4.41 12.04 -34.35
C GLY A 348 -3.43 12.11 -35.53
N PRO A 349 -2.87 13.29 -35.81
CA PRO A 349 -1.95 13.50 -36.94
C PRO A 349 -0.60 12.80 -36.76
N ASP A 350 -0.24 12.43 -35.53
CA ASP A 350 1.03 11.79 -35.21
C ASP A 350 0.99 10.25 -35.34
N GLU A 351 -0.23 9.69 -35.44
CA GLU A 351 -0.53 8.27 -35.67
C GLU A 351 -0.01 7.30 -34.59
N TYR A 352 0.20 7.80 -33.37
CA TYR A 352 0.64 6.98 -32.23
C TYR A 352 -0.51 6.18 -31.60
N THR A 353 -0.18 5.19 -30.78
CA THR A 353 -1.18 4.52 -29.94
C THR A 353 -1.59 5.40 -28.78
N GLN A 354 -2.88 5.70 -28.66
CA GLN A 354 -3.46 6.29 -27.46
C GLN A 354 -3.77 5.17 -26.47
N ASP A 355 -3.02 5.09 -25.38
CA ASP A 355 -3.24 4.11 -24.31
C ASP A 355 -2.76 4.71 -22.98
N VAL A 356 -3.65 5.46 -22.34
CA VAL A 356 -3.31 6.31 -21.19
C VAL A 356 -4.41 6.24 -20.14
N ALA A 357 -4.03 6.16 -18.87
CA ALA A 357 -4.90 6.37 -17.73
C ALA A 357 -4.23 7.29 -16.71
N VAL A 358 -5.04 8.12 -16.06
CA VAL A 358 -4.63 9.05 -14.99
C VAL A 358 -5.37 8.67 -13.72
N ILE A 359 -4.59 8.47 -12.66
CA ILE A 359 -5.01 8.06 -11.33
C ILE A 359 -4.83 9.25 -10.40
N GLU A 360 -5.85 9.57 -9.61
CA GLU A 360 -5.72 10.48 -8.48
C GLU A 360 -5.26 9.67 -7.26
N ILE A 361 -4.09 10.02 -6.73
CA ILE A 361 -3.46 9.36 -5.60
C ILE A 361 -4.20 9.72 -4.31
N ASP A 362 -4.44 8.72 -3.46
CA ASP A 362 -4.98 8.97 -2.13
C ASP A 362 -3.96 9.75 -1.29
N PRO A 363 -4.30 10.92 -0.73
CA PRO A 363 -3.38 11.70 0.08
C PRO A 363 -2.86 10.97 1.33
N SER A 364 -3.57 9.92 1.79
CA SER A 364 -3.08 9.03 2.86
C SER A 364 -1.95 8.11 2.41
N LYS A 365 -1.82 7.85 1.10
CA LYS A 365 -0.74 7.06 0.51
C LYS A 365 0.50 7.88 0.21
N ILE A 366 0.31 9.02 -0.44
CA ILE A 366 1.37 9.98 -0.67
C ILE A 366 0.79 11.35 -0.39
N ASP A 367 1.30 12.01 0.63
CA ASP A 367 0.97 13.41 0.90
C ASP A 367 1.52 14.29 -0.22
N PRO A 368 0.64 14.97 -1.01
CA PRO A 368 1.08 15.82 -2.11
C PRO A 368 2.02 16.96 -1.66
N GLY A 369 1.83 17.47 -0.44
CA GLY A 369 2.62 18.58 0.10
C GLY A 369 4.07 18.21 0.44
N SER A 370 4.33 16.93 0.71
CA SER A 370 5.68 16.43 1.00
C SER A 370 6.28 15.57 -0.13
N PHE A 371 5.54 15.27 -1.20
CA PHE A 371 6.05 14.47 -2.30
C PHE A 371 7.21 15.17 -3.04
N ARG A 372 8.37 14.51 -3.12
CA ARG A 372 9.62 15.10 -3.62
C ARG A 372 9.74 15.13 -5.15
N GLY A 373 8.78 14.51 -5.85
CA GLY A 373 8.74 14.45 -7.31
C GLY A 373 9.24 13.13 -7.88
N ASN A 374 9.24 13.06 -9.21
CA ASN A 374 9.53 11.84 -9.95
C ASN A 374 10.99 11.40 -9.80
N VAL A 375 11.21 10.19 -9.29
CA VAL A 375 12.52 9.52 -9.21
C VAL A 375 12.40 8.06 -9.63
N ILE A 376 13.40 7.53 -10.34
CA ILE A 376 13.55 6.08 -10.54
C ILE A 376 14.60 5.58 -9.54
N ASP A 377 14.23 4.60 -8.74
CA ASP A 377 15.18 3.85 -7.92
C ASP A 377 15.97 2.89 -8.82
N LEU A 378 17.30 3.09 -8.91
CA LEU A 378 18.18 2.27 -9.75
C LEU A 378 18.48 0.88 -9.15
N GLY A 379 18.08 0.65 -7.90
CA GLY A 379 18.23 -0.63 -7.20
C GLY A 379 19.68 -1.13 -7.15
N SER A 380 19.82 -2.44 -6.95
CA SER A 380 21.10 -3.14 -6.80
C SER A 380 21.42 -4.12 -7.95
N LYS A 381 20.55 -4.19 -8.97
CA LYS A 381 20.70 -5.12 -10.11
C LYS A 381 22.00 -4.91 -10.88
N TYR A 382 22.44 -3.66 -11.03
CA TYR A 382 23.71 -3.32 -11.68
C TYR A 382 24.61 -2.58 -10.70
N ALA A 383 25.90 -2.93 -10.70
CA ALA A 383 26.90 -2.13 -10.02
C ALA A 383 26.99 -0.73 -10.68
N PRO A 384 27.27 0.35 -9.92
CA PRO A 384 27.25 1.72 -10.45
C PRO A 384 28.11 1.92 -11.71
N GLN A 385 29.31 1.33 -11.74
CA GLN A 385 30.23 1.39 -12.88
C GLN A 385 29.70 0.66 -14.11
N VAL A 386 28.95 -0.44 -13.92
CA VAL A 386 28.35 -1.21 -15.01
C VAL A 386 27.23 -0.40 -15.65
N LEU A 387 26.30 0.11 -14.85
CA LEU A 387 25.17 0.90 -15.37
C LEU A 387 25.66 2.19 -16.05
N THR A 388 26.66 2.86 -15.46
CA THR A 388 27.26 4.07 -16.06
C THR A 388 27.90 3.76 -17.42
N THR A 389 28.56 2.62 -17.55
CA THR A 389 29.15 2.18 -18.83
C THR A 389 28.07 1.85 -19.86
N MET A 390 26.97 1.22 -19.44
CA MET A 390 25.84 0.94 -20.33
C MET A 390 25.17 2.22 -20.84
N MET A 391 25.07 3.26 -20.01
CA MET A 391 24.52 4.56 -20.43
C MET A 391 25.50 5.40 -21.28
N HIS A 392 26.80 5.06 -21.25
CA HIS A 392 27.84 5.69 -22.05
C HIS A 392 28.65 4.66 -22.85
N PRO A 393 28.02 3.94 -23.80
CA PRO A 393 28.67 2.86 -24.52
C PRO A 393 29.73 3.35 -25.53
N ASN A 394 29.76 4.65 -25.84
CA ASN A 394 30.67 5.25 -26.80
C ASN A 394 31.39 6.47 -26.19
N PRO A 395 32.73 6.56 -26.29
CA PRO A 395 33.50 7.68 -25.71
C PRO A 395 33.24 9.04 -26.39
N LYS A 396 32.62 9.07 -27.59
CA LYS A 396 32.19 10.31 -28.24
C LYS A 396 30.98 10.96 -27.57
N ASN A 397 30.25 10.21 -26.75
CA ASN A 397 29.05 10.71 -26.10
C ASN A 397 29.40 11.68 -24.97
N PRO A 398 28.59 12.73 -24.76
CA PRO A 398 28.68 13.52 -23.54
C PRO A 398 28.44 12.62 -22.32
N ARG A 399 29.09 12.93 -21.19
CA ARG A 399 28.82 12.25 -19.92
C ARG A 399 27.51 12.75 -19.32
N SER A 400 26.39 12.40 -19.94
CA SER A 400 25.06 12.86 -19.57
C SER A 400 24.44 12.12 -18.39
N PHE A 401 24.93 10.92 -18.05
CA PHE A 401 24.48 10.11 -16.91
C PHE A 401 25.55 10.02 -15.83
N VAL A 402 25.18 10.37 -14.60
CA VAL A 402 26.00 10.11 -13.41
C VAL A 402 25.18 9.24 -12.49
N PHE A 403 25.71 8.08 -12.08
CA PHE A 403 25.02 7.23 -11.12
C PHE A 403 24.85 7.99 -9.79
N PRO A 404 23.61 8.29 -9.35
CA PRO A 404 23.39 9.08 -8.15
C PRO A 404 23.89 8.34 -6.90
N GLY A 405 24.53 9.05 -5.97
CA GLY A 405 25.06 8.45 -4.73
C GLY A 405 23.98 7.84 -3.83
N ASN A 406 22.76 8.36 -3.93
CA ASN A 406 21.57 7.83 -3.26
C ASN A 406 20.79 6.80 -4.11
N ARG A 407 21.28 6.46 -5.32
CA ARG A 407 20.68 5.59 -6.34
C ARG A 407 19.38 6.07 -6.99
N LEU A 408 18.93 7.29 -6.68
CA LEU A 408 17.66 7.83 -7.18
C LEU A 408 17.91 8.71 -8.40
N LEU A 409 17.58 8.23 -9.59
CA LEU A 409 17.64 9.01 -10.81
C LEU A 409 16.47 9.99 -10.83
N SER A 410 16.75 11.29 -10.66
CA SER A 410 15.74 12.35 -10.71
C SER A 410 15.22 12.57 -12.12
N LEU A 411 13.89 12.67 -12.29
CA LEU A 411 13.27 12.90 -13.59
C LEU A 411 12.92 14.36 -13.77
N ARG A 412 13.47 14.97 -14.82
CA ARG A 412 13.34 16.40 -15.10
C ARG A 412 13.22 16.63 -16.60
N GLY A 413 12.10 17.22 -17.02
CA GLY A 413 11.83 17.54 -18.42
C GLY A 413 11.52 16.32 -19.29
N THR A 414 11.49 16.55 -20.60
CA THR A 414 11.09 15.56 -21.61
C THR A 414 12.07 15.51 -22.77
N ILE A 415 12.11 14.38 -23.47
CA ILE A 415 12.88 14.23 -24.71
C ILE A 415 12.03 14.81 -25.86
N PRO A 416 12.54 15.78 -26.62
CA PRO A 416 11.83 16.33 -27.77
C PRO A 416 11.71 15.33 -28.94
N ASP A 417 10.59 15.37 -29.66
CA ASP A 417 10.31 14.54 -30.83
C ASP A 417 11.36 14.62 -31.95
N ASN A 418 11.93 15.81 -32.17
CA ASN A 418 12.98 16.02 -33.16
C ASN A 418 14.30 15.33 -32.73
N GLU A 419 14.59 15.30 -31.43
CA GLU A 419 15.75 14.62 -30.87
C GLU A 419 15.59 13.10 -30.92
N MET A 420 14.38 12.57 -30.67
CA MET A 420 14.10 11.13 -30.86
C MET A 420 14.41 10.66 -32.28
N ARG A 421 14.09 11.48 -33.30
CA ARG A 421 14.32 11.17 -34.72
C ARG A 421 15.76 11.48 -35.18
N LYS A 422 16.46 12.37 -34.47
CA LYS A 422 17.82 12.84 -34.81
C LYS A 422 18.70 12.84 -33.56
N PRO A 423 18.98 11.66 -32.99
CA PRO A 423 19.78 11.59 -31.77
C PRO A 423 21.22 12.03 -32.02
N THR A 424 21.82 12.64 -31.01
CA THR A 424 23.20 13.12 -31.02
C THR A 424 24.17 12.19 -30.30
N MET A 425 23.66 11.17 -29.62
CA MET A 425 24.46 10.13 -28.97
C MET A 425 24.66 8.93 -29.91
N TYR A 426 25.65 8.12 -29.58
CA TYR A 426 26.07 6.94 -30.33
C TYR A 426 26.00 5.69 -29.46
N ASP A 427 25.65 4.54 -30.03
CA ASP A 427 25.83 3.24 -29.39
C ASP A 427 27.28 2.74 -29.52
N ARG A 428 27.54 1.52 -29.04
CA ARG A 428 28.87 0.88 -29.07
C ARG A 428 29.41 0.63 -30.49
N ASN A 429 28.55 0.67 -31.51
CA ASN A 429 28.88 0.42 -32.91
C ASN A 429 28.97 1.72 -33.73
N ASP A 430 29.06 2.88 -33.07
CA ASP A 430 29.04 4.22 -33.70
C ASP A 430 27.72 4.56 -34.42
N GLU A 431 26.62 3.86 -34.12
CA GLU A 431 25.29 4.16 -34.66
C GLU A 431 24.55 5.17 -33.79
N ARG A 432 23.80 6.10 -34.42
CA ARG A 432 23.09 7.17 -33.70
C ARG A 432 21.86 6.63 -32.96
N CYS A 433 21.81 6.77 -31.63
CA CYS A 433 20.64 6.38 -30.83
C CYS A 433 20.56 7.18 -29.52
N ILE A 434 19.44 7.07 -28.80
CA ILE A 434 19.34 7.51 -27.40
C ILE A 434 19.48 6.30 -26.49
N MET A 435 20.44 6.33 -25.56
CA MET A 435 20.49 5.35 -24.48
C MET A 435 19.38 5.67 -23.48
N VAL A 436 18.50 4.71 -23.25
CA VAL A 436 17.34 4.87 -22.37
C VAL A 436 17.34 3.84 -21.25
N ILE A 437 16.77 4.23 -20.13
CA ILE A 437 16.61 3.41 -18.92
C ILE A 437 15.15 3.44 -18.48
N LYS A 438 14.69 2.32 -17.91
CA LYS A 438 13.44 2.25 -17.15
C LYS A 438 13.63 1.38 -15.92
N SER A 439 12.72 1.50 -14.95
CA SER A 439 12.45 0.44 -13.98
C SER A 439 11.04 -0.11 -14.25
N GLY A 440 10.87 -1.43 -14.29
CA GLY A 440 9.59 -2.08 -14.51
C GLY A 440 9.31 -3.14 -13.45
N ARG A 441 8.03 -3.41 -13.15
CA ARG A 441 7.63 -4.44 -12.17
C ARG A 441 8.32 -5.77 -12.41
N SER A 442 8.42 -6.21 -13.65
CA SER A 442 8.82 -7.58 -13.99
C SER A 442 10.31 -7.71 -14.30
N THR A 443 10.91 -6.71 -14.95
CA THR A 443 12.34 -6.77 -15.32
C THR A 443 13.26 -5.92 -14.42
N GLY A 444 12.68 -5.12 -13.53
CA GLY A 444 13.40 -4.12 -12.75
C GLY A 444 14.07 -3.09 -13.66
N VAL A 445 15.26 -2.64 -13.25
CA VAL A 445 16.05 -1.68 -14.03
C VAL A 445 16.62 -2.35 -15.27
N THR A 446 16.48 -1.68 -16.42
CA THR A 446 16.96 -2.16 -17.73
C THR A 446 17.40 -0.98 -18.58
N VAL A 447 18.43 -1.20 -19.40
CA VAL A 447 18.94 -0.21 -20.36
C VAL A 447 18.65 -0.70 -21.78
N GLY A 448 18.28 0.22 -22.65
CA GLY A 448 17.96 -0.05 -24.04
C GLY A 448 18.50 1.03 -24.97
N ARG A 449 18.40 0.75 -26.28
CA ARG A 449 18.77 1.67 -27.36
C ARG A 449 17.50 2.09 -28.07
N ALA A 450 17.15 3.35 -27.95
CA ALA A 450 15.98 3.88 -28.62
C ALA A 450 16.27 4.13 -30.10
N SER A 451 15.45 3.54 -30.97
CA SER A 451 15.56 3.69 -32.42
C SER A 451 15.21 5.13 -32.84
N ASN A 452 15.97 5.66 -33.79
CA ASN A 452 15.65 6.92 -34.46
C ASN A 452 14.60 6.76 -35.57
N ILE A 453 14.27 5.52 -35.93
CA ILE A 453 13.20 5.15 -36.85
C ILE A 453 12.04 4.58 -36.02
N PHE A 454 10.86 5.16 -36.18
CA PHE A 454 9.65 4.70 -35.51
C PHE A 454 9.12 3.43 -36.18
N SER A 455 8.68 2.49 -35.34
CA SER A 455 8.08 1.24 -35.79
C SER A 455 6.60 1.43 -36.06
N TYR A 456 6.04 0.54 -36.88
CA TYR A 456 4.60 0.39 -37.04
C TYR A 456 4.19 -0.98 -36.54
N THR A 457 3.25 -1.01 -35.61
CA THR A 457 2.67 -2.24 -35.07
C THR A 457 1.30 -2.45 -35.68
N ARG A 458 0.93 -3.70 -35.94
CA ARG A 458 -0.45 -4.07 -36.25
C ARG A 458 -1.01 -4.80 -35.06
N ILE A 459 -1.97 -4.19 -34.38
CA ILE A 459 -2.69 -4.81 -33.28
C ILE A 459 -3.97 -5.40 -33.83
N ALA A 460 -4.27 -6.63 -33.44
CA ALA A 460 -5.52 -7.33 -33.68
C ALA A 460 -5.91 -8.03 -32.37
N SER A 461 -6.36 -7.26 -31.38
CA SER A 461 -6.72 -7.75 -30.05
C SER A 461 -8.14 -7.33 -29.68
N GLY A 462 -8.99 -8.31 -29.35
CA GLY A 462 -10.40 -8.09 -29.04
C GLY A 462 -11.12 -7.34 -30.16
N ASN A 463 -11.69 -6.18 -29.83
CA ASN A 463 -12.41 -5.31 -30.77
C ASN A 463 -11.52 -4.25 -31.42
N ILE A 464 -10.21 -4.24 -31.15
CA ILE A 464 -9.28 -3.23 -31.63
C ILE A 464 -8.40 -3.86 -32.71
N THR A 465 -8.57 -3.41 -33.95
CA THR A 465 -7.72 -3.80 -35.08
C THR A 465 -7.23 -2.58 -35.84
N GLY A 466 -5.93 -2.51 -36.10
CA GLY A 466 -5.35 -1.37 -36.82
C GLY A 466 -3.84 -1.39 -36.82
N VAL A 467 -3.27 -0.40 -37.51
CA VAL A 467 -1.84 -0.12 -37.51
C VAL A 467 -1.60 1.10 -36.62
N SER A 468 -0.48 1.14 -35.91
CA SER A 468 -0.12 2.28 -35.08
C SER A 468 1.39 2.50 -35.07
N LYS A 469 1.82 3.74 -34.92
CA LYS A 469 3.21 4.11 -34.85
C LYS A 469 3.70 4.02 -33.40
N GLU A 470 4.94 3.58 -33.20
CA GLU A 470 5.54 3.38 -31.87
C GLU A 470 7.01 3.78 -31.85
N TRP A 471 7.48 4.31 -30.72
CA TRP A 471 8.91 4.48 -30.51
C TRP A 471 9.52 3.16 -30.06
N ALA A 472 10.35 2.57 -30.92
CA ALA A 472 10.93 1.26 -30.68
C ALA A 472 12.19 1.35 -29.83
N ILE A 473 12.24 0.55 -28.76
CA ILE A 473 13.40 0.38 -27.90
C ILE A 473 13.96 -1.03 -28.12
N LEU A 474 15.20 -1.07 -28.55
CA LEU A 474 15.97 -2.30 -28.72
C LEU A 474 16.68 -2.66 -27.41
N PRO A 475 16.90 -3.95 -27.13
CA PRO A 475 17.78 -4.38 -26.05
C PRO A 475 19.17 -3.75 -26.16
N PHE A 476 19.81 -3.53 -25.00
CA PHE A 476 21.17 -3.01 -24.95
C PHE A 476 22.15 -3.87 -25.77
N ASP A 477 22.13 -5.19 -25.52
CA ASP A 477 22.86 -6.19 -26.27
C ASP A 477 22.24 -7.60 -26.11
N ASN A 478 22.92 -8.63 -26.59
CA ASN A 478 22.47 -10.02 -26.51
C ASN A 478 22.80 -10.71 -25.17
N LYS A 479 23.41 -10.02 -24.21
CA LYS A 479 23.81 -10.58 -22.91
C LYS A 479 23.01 -10.00 -21.75
N SER A 480 22.48 -8.79 -21.93
CA SER A 480 21.76 -8.04 -20.89
C SER A 480 20.28 -8.44 -20.75
N GLY A 481 19.78 -9.31 -21.63
CA GLY A 481 18.38 -9.72 -21.67
C GLY A 481 17.47 -8.71 -22.39
N PRO A 482 16.15 -8.96 -22.41
CA PRO A 482 15.19 -8.06 -23.05
C PRO A 482 15.09 -6.73 -22.29
N PHE A 483 14.71 -5.66 -23.00
CA PHE A 483 14.48 -4.36 -22.36
C PHE A 483 13.24 -4.38 -21.46
N SER A 484 12.18 -5.10 -21.83
CA SER A 484 10.95 -5.20 -21.04
C SER A 484 10.38 -6.62 -21.02
N GLY A 485 9.39 -6.85 -20.16
CA GLY A 485 8.56 -8.06 -20.15
C GLY A 485 7.12 -7.75 -19.76
N LYS A 486 6.23 -8.76 -19.84
CA LYS A 486 4.84 -8.62 -19.39
C LYS A 486 4.76 -8.12 -17.94
N GLY A 487 3.96 -7.09 -17.70
CA GLY A 487 3.86 -6.38 -16.41
C GLY A 487 4.69 -5.09 -16.34
N ASP A 488 5.60 -4.83 -17.29
CA ASP A 488 6.32 -3.55 -17.37
C ASP A 488 5.49 -2.44 -18.04
N SER A 489 4.34 -2.77 -18.65
CA SER A 489 3.45 -1.81 -19.29
C SER A 489 3.08 -0.68 -18.32
N GLY A 490 3.18 0.55 -18.80
CA GLY A 490 3.02 1.77 -18.02
C GLY A 490 4.31 2.32 -17.42
N ALA A 491 5.44 1.62 -17.46
CA ALA A 491 6.72 2.18 -17.00
C ALA A 491 7.15 3.41 -17.82
N ALA A 492 7.68 4.43 -17.15
CA ALA A 492 8.33 5.55 -17.83
C ALA A 492 9.70 5.14 -18.39
N VAL A 493 9.96 5.52 -19.64
CA VAL A 493 11.27 5.35 -20.29
C VAL A 493 11.95 6.70 -20.35
N VAL A 494 13.18 6.80 -19.83
CA VAL A 494 13.93 8.06 -19.68
C VAL A 494 15.32 7.97 -20.29
N ASP A 495 15.93 9.09 -20.65
CA ASP A 495 17.35 9.13 -21.03
C ASP A 495 18.30 9.21 -19.82
N GLY A 496 19.60 9.23 -20.07
CA GLY A 496 20.62 9.36 -19.03
C GLY A 496 20.57 10.67 -18.22
N ARG A 497 19.79 11.68 -18.65
CA ARG A 497 19.60 12.96 -17.95
C ARG A 497 18.32 12.97 -17.12
N GLY A 498 17.58 11.86 -17.08
CA GLY A 498 16.27 11.80 -16.43
C GLY A 498 15.15 12.49 -17.21
N ARG A 499 15.33 12.80 -18.50
CA ARG A 499 14.23 13.34 -19.33
C ARG A 499 13.30 12.21 -19.73
N ILE A 500 12.00 12.39 -19.51
CA ILE A 500 11.00 11.39 -19.90
C ILE A 500 10.91 11.34 -21.42
N GLY A 501 11.06 10.16 -22.01
CA GLY A 501 10.88 9.92 -23.44
C GLY A 501 9.48 9.41 -23.79
N GLY A 502 8.87 8.63 -22.91
CA GLY A 502 7.52 8.14 -23.15
C GLY A 502 7.05 7.08 -22.17
N LEU A 503 5.91 6.48 -22.48
CA LEU A 503 5.22 5.47 -21.69
C LEU A 503 5.26 4.13 -22.40
N LEU A 504 5.74 3.09 -21.72
CA LEU A 504 5.83 1.74 -22.29
C LEU A 504 4.44 1.13 -22.47
N THR A 505 4.10 0.71 -23.69
CA THR A 505 2.77 0.14 -24.01
C THR A 505 2.81 -1.35 -24.30
N GLY A 506 3.91 -1.87 -24.84
CA GLY A 506 4.02 -3.29 -25.14
C GLY A 506 5.34 -3.68 -25.80
N GLY A 507 5.34 -4.80 -26.51
CA GLY A 507 6.50 -5.26 -27.26
C GLY A 507 6.14 -6.34 -28.28
N ALA A 508 7.10 -6.73 -29.11
CA ALA A 508 6.96 -7.80 -30.10
C ALA A 508 7.95 -8.93 -29.82
N GLY A 509 7.46 -10.17 -29.82
CA GLY A 509 8.23 -11.40 -29.67
C GLY A 509 7.30 -12.62 -29.66
N PRO A 510 7.82 -13.84 -29.87
CA PRO A 510 7.02 -15.08 -29.87
C PRO A 510 6.61 -15.54 -28.47
N THR A 511 7.24 -14.99 -27.43
CA THR A 511 7.03 -15.33 -26.02
C THR A 511 6.66 -14.08 -25.22
N GLU A 512 6.44 -14.24 -23.92
CA GLU A 512 6.20 -13.14 -22.97
C GLU A 512 7.42 -12.20 -22.79
N THR A 513 8.55 -12.51 -23.43
CA THR A 513 9.76 -11.68 -23.48
C THR A 513 9.95 -11.09 -24.88
N PRO A 514 9.67 -9.80 -25.10
CA PRO A 514 9.78 -9.17 -26.41
C PRO A 514 11.23 -8.95 -26.87
N ASP A 515 11.45 -9.08 -28.18
CA ASP A 515 12.67 -8.68 -28.89
C ASP A 515 12.76 -7.16 -29.04
N ILE A 516 11.60 -6.49 -29.17
CA ILE A 516 11.47 -5.04 -29.31
C ILE A 516 10.38 -4.53 -28.37
N THR A 517 10.68 -3.47 -27.62
CA THR A 517 9.70 -2.79 -26.77
C THR A 517 9.13 -1.57 -27.49
N TYR A 518 7.85 -1.29 -27.30
CA TYR A 518 7.13 -0.17 -27.87
C TYR A 518 6.74 0.85 -26.79
N VAL A 519 6.99 2.12 -27.11
CA VAL A 519 6.80 3.26 -26.23
C VAL A 519 6.01 4.32 -26.97
N THR A 520 4.96 4.83 -26.36
CA THR A 520 4.25 6.01 -26.86
C THR A 520 5.01 7.28 -26.42
N PRO A 521 5.40 8.18 -27.34
CA PRO A 521 6.16 9.38 -27.01
C PRO A 521 5.46 10.29 -26.00
N ILE A 522 6.25 10.87 -25.10
CA ILE A 522 5.77 11.72 -24.00
C ILE A 522 5.00 12.95 -24.47
N SER A 523 5.39 13.54 -25.60
CA SER A 523 4.73 14.70 -26.20
C SER A 523 3.26 14.38 -26.50
N PHE A 524 3.02 13.23 -27.12
CA PHE A 524 1.70 12.71 -27.45
C PHE A 524 0.90 12.35 -26.20
N VAL A 525 1.51 11.64 -25.24
CA VAL A 525 0.88 11.31 -23.94
C VAL A 525 0.41 12.58 -23.22
N MET A 526 1.24 13.61 -23.14
CA MET A 526 0.88 14.88 -22.50
C MET A 526 -0.20 15.65 -23.27
N ASN A 527 -0.21 15.59 -24.61
CA ASN A 527 -1.29 16.18 -25.41
C ASN A 527 -2.64 15.50 -25.13
N ILE A 528 -2.67 14.17 -25.02
CA ILE A 528 -3.88 13.42 -24.65
C ILE A 528 -4.37 13.86 -23.26
N ILE A 529 -3.49 13.88 -22.27
CA ILE A 529 -3.83 14.25 -20.89
C ILE A 529 -4.40 15.67 -20.86
N ARG A 530 -3.72 16.62 -21.51
CA ARG A 530 -4.13 18.04 -21.53
C ARG A 530 -5.35 18.32 -22.39
N SER A 531 -5.77 17.38 -23.26
CA SER A 531 -7.04 17.51 -23.98
C SER A 531 -8.24 17.43 -23.04
N ASN A 532 -8.08 16.83 -21.86
CA ASN A 532 -9.07 16.90 -20.79
C ASN A 532 -9.00 18.27 -20.09
N LYS A 533 -10.13 18.98 -20.02
CA LYS A 533 -10.22 20.33 -19.43
C LYS A 533 -9.74 20.39 -17.97
N SER A 534 -9.98 19.35 -17.18
CA SER A 534 -9.55 19.30 -15.78
C SER A 534 -8.05 19.08 -15.60
N LEU A 535 -7.36 18.62 -16.65
CA LEU A 535 -5.93 18.27 -16.66
C LEU A 535 -5.11 19.14 -17.63
N ALA A 536 -5.71 20.20 -18.18
CA ALA A 536 -5.10 21.04 -19.21
C ALA A 536 -3.77 21.67 -18.77
N ASN A 537 -3.65 21.98 -17.48
CA ASN A 537 -2.48 22.61 -16.88
C ASN A 537 -1.57 21.62 -16.13
N SER A 538 -1.76 20.31 -16.35
CA SER A 538 -0.92 19.29 -15.72
C SER A 538 0.42 19.14 -16.43
N TYR A 539 1.48 18.91 -15.65
CA TYR A 539 2.83 18.64 -16.16
C TYR A 539 3.54 17.59 -15.29
N PRO A 540 4.53 16.84 -15.84
CA PRO A 540 5.30 15.90 -15.04
C PRO A 540 5.97 16.61 -13.86
N LYS A 541 5.71 16.16 -12.64
CA LYS A 541 6.31 16.77 -11.44
C LYS A 541 7.83 16.53 -11.44
N ALA A 542 8.62 17.59 -11.43
CA ALA A 542 10.08 17.44 -11.43
C ALA A 542 10.55 16.73 -10.16
N GLY A 543 11.45 15.76 -10.30
CA GLY A 543 12.18 15.18 -9.16
C GLY A 543 13.06 16.19 -8.45
N PRO A 544 13.67 15.86 -7.31
CA PRO A 544 14.59 16.74 -6.58
C PRO A 544 15.80 17.13 -7.46
N PRO A 545 16.43 18.29 -7.24
CA PRO A 545 17.68 18.60 -7.95
C PRO A 545 18.78 17.64 -7.48
N ASP A 546 19.65 17.24 -8.40
CA ASP A 546 20.82 16.39 -8.11
C ASP A 546 21.93 17.15 -7.37
#